data_AF-A0A7C5R749-F1
#
_entry.id   AF-A0A7C5R749-F1
#
_cell.length_a   1.000
_cell.length_b   1.000
_cell.length_c   1.000
_cell.angle_alpha   90.00
_cell.angle_beta   90.00
_cell.angle_gamma   90.00
#
_symmetry.space_group_name_H-M   'P 1'
#
loop_
_entity.id
_entity.type
_entity.pdbx_description
1 polymer ?
#
loop_
_entity_poly.entity_id
_entity_poly.type
_entity_poly.pdbx_seq_one_letter_code
_entity_poly.pdbx_strand_id
1 'polypeptide(L)'
;KPLRLARFIKKNAPINSFKKKAIETAIAQASGQLIVTTDADCEVSPEWLLLLVSFFEIKKIHFIAAPVSFYKEKNIFEKFQSLDLMGMMGATGAGLQLGWMHSCNGANLAYSKALFDEINGFENINHLASGDDILLMQKTAARFPEKIGFLKNKKATVFTRAKPTIGSFIAQRLRWATKSGQYPERKTTLLLAVVFFICQAVLLSLLAALFMGGRWGVLFLALFSIKSISDYFFLREMATWFGRPGLMSAFWPSQWLHLLYITLIGWMGNIVKKYKWKGRNVR
;
A
#
# COMPACT_ATOMS: atom_id res chain seq x y z
N LYS A 1 -13.42 -5.28 26.33
CA LYS A 1 -12.26 -4.61 27.00
C LYS A 1 -11.03 -4.78 26.12
N PRO A 2 -10.17 -3.76 25.93
CA PRO A 2 -8.95 -3.90 25.12
C PRO A 2 -7.98 -4.90 25.74
N LEU A 3 -7.41 -5.78 24.90
CA LEU A 3 -6.37 -6.72 25.32
C LEU A 3 -5.02 -6.01 25.43
N ARG A 4 -4.27 -6.28 26.49
CA ARG A 4 -2.90 -5.77 26.67
C ARG A 4 -1.92 -6.87 26.28
N LEU A 5 -1.25 -6.73 25.14
CA LEU A 5 -0.31 -7.71 24.62
C LEU A 5 0.77 -8.14 25.63
N ALA A 6 1.23 -7.22 26.48
CA ALA A 6 2.20 -7.52 27.54
C ALA A 6 1.78 -8.64 28.50
N ARG A 7 0.47 -8.92 28.64
CA ARG A 7 -0.04 -10.03 29.46
C ARG A 7 0.07 -11.40 28.76
N PHE A 8 0.31 -11.41 27.46
CA PHE A 8 0.34 -12.61 26.61
C PHE A 8 1.74 -12.92 26.06
N ILE A 9 2.74 -12.12 26.43
CA ILE A 9 4.13 -12.28 26.01
C ILE A 9 5.01 -12.53 27.23
N LYS A 10 5.84 -13.58 27.19
CA LYS A 10 6.91 -13.78 28.17
C LYS A 10 8.01 -12.73 27.95
N LYS A 11 8.55 -12.17 29.03
CA LYS A 11 9.53 -11.04 29.02
C LYS A 11 10.76 -11.28 28.12
N ASN A 12 11.13 -12.55 27.88
CA ASN A 12 12.29 -12.97 27.09
C ASN A 12 11.93 -13.82 25.85
N ALA A 13 10.66 -13.84 25.41
CA ALA A 13 10.31 -14.57 24.19
C ALA A 13 10.93 -13.88 22.95
N PRO A 14 11.58 -14.63 22.04
CA PRO A 14 12.13 -14.07 20.81
C PRO A 14 10.98 -13.65 19.88
N ILE A 15 10.60 -12.37 19.93
CA ILE A 15 9.51 -11.82 19.10
C ILE A 15 10.07 -10.77 18.14
N ASN A 16 10.10 -11.12 16.86
CA ASN A 16 10.51 -10.20 15.81
C ASN A 16 9.40 -9.20 15.42
N SER A 17 8.13 -9.63 15.39
CA SER A 17 7.00 -8.76 15.07
C SER A 17 5.95 -8.70 16.20
N PHE A 18 5.95 -7.60 16.94
CA PHE A 18 4.92 -7.33 17.95
C PHE A 18 3.53 -7.12 17.33
N LYS A 19 3.44 -6.62 16.08
CA LYS A 19 2.17 -6.40 15.40
C LYS A 19 1.51 -7.74 15.05
N LYS A 20 2.23 -8.67 14.41
CA LYS A 20 1.74 -10.03 14.13
C LYS A 20 1.29 -10.73 15.41
N LYS A 21 2.13 -10.68 16.45
CA LYS A 21 1.79 -11.35 17.72
C LYS A 21 0.54 -10.76 18.38
N ALA A 22 0.36 -9.45 18.32
CA ALA A 22 -0.85 -8.79 18.79
C ALA A 22 -2.09 -9.30 18.05
N ILE A 23 -2.01 -9.38 16.72
CA ILE A 23 -3.11 -9.83 15.86
C ILE A 23 -3.43 -11.31 16.14
N GLU A 24 -2.45 -12.22 16.20
CA GLU A 24 -2.67 -13.63 16.56
C GLU A 24 -3.38 -13.77 17.90
N THR A 25 -2.90 -13.03 18.91
CA THR A 25 -3.47 -13.06 20.25
C THR A 25 -4.91 -12.55 20.25
N ALA A 26 -5.19 -11.50 19.48
CA ALA A 26 -6.53 -10.95 19.34
C ALA A 26 -7.47 -11.91 18.62
N ILE A 27 -7.03 -12.55 17.53
CA ILE A 27 -7.82 -13.53 16.76
C ILE A 27 -8.14 -14.76 17.61
N ALA A 28 -7.17 -15.26 18.39
CA ALA A 28 -7.40 -16.39 19.29
C ALA A 28 -8.52 -16.11 20.31
N GLN A 29 -8.63 -14.86 20.77
CA GLN A 29 -9.66 -14.42 21.71
C GLN A 29 -10.95 -13.91 21.03
N ALA A 30 -10.95 -13.75 19.70
CA ALA A 30 -12.11 -13.26 18.97
C ALA A 30 -13.16 -14.37 18.82
N SER A 31 -14.42 -14.04 19.12
CA SER A 31 -15.58 -14.92 18.91
C SER A 31 -16.27 -14.68 17.56
N GLY A 32 -15.99 -13.56 16.89
CA GLY A 32 -16.57 -13.22 15.60
C GLY A 32 -15.99 -14.06 14.46
N GLN A 33 -16.81 -14.30 13.43
CA GLN A 33 -16.41 -15.02 12.22
C GLN A 33 -15.48 -14.19 11.32
N LEU A 34 -15.73 -12.88 11.23
CA LEU A 34 -14.96 -11.95 10.41
C LEU A 34 -14.03 -11.12 11.31
N ILE A 35 -12.73 -11.17 11.01
CA ILE A 35 -11.71 -10.33 11.64
C ILE A 35 -11.55 -9.09 10.78
N VAL A 36 -11.68 -7.90 11.38
CA VAL A 36 -11.49 -6.62 10.71
C VAL A 36 -10.35 -5.88 11.38
N THR A 37 -9.41 -5.36 10.59
CA THR A 37 -8.24 -4.61 11.08
C THR A 37 -8.25 -3.18 10.57
N THR A 38 -7.94 -2.26 11.47
CA THR A 38 -7.60 -0.87 11.14
C THR A 38 -6.50 -0.39 12.09
N ASP A 39 -5.74 0.63 11.69
CA ASP A 39 -4.71 1.22 12.53
C ASP A 39 -5.33 2.26 13.49
N ALA A 40 -4.70 2.49 14.64
CA ALA A 40 -5.26 3.35 15.69
C ALA A 40 -5.35 4.84 15.31
N ASP A 41 -4.65 5.27 14.26
CA ASP A 41 -4.64 6.63 13.71
C ASP A 41 -5.56 6.78 12.48
N CYS A 42 -6.51 5.86 12.30
CA CYS A 42 -7.46 5.85 11.21
C CYS A 42 -8.87 6.32 11.62
N GLU A 43 -9.56 7.01 10.71
CA GLU A 43 -10.97 7.39 10.81
C GLU A 43 -11.80 6.54 9.83
N VAL A 44 -12.92 5.99 10.29
CA VAL A 44 -13.83 5.12 9.52
C VAL A 44 -15.23 5.73 9.46
N SER A 45 -16.02 5.43 8.44
CA SER A 45 -17.44 5.82 8.40
C SER A 45 -18.28 4.93 9.34
N PRO A 46 -19.43 5.42 9.85
CA PRO A 46 -20.36 4.62 10.64
C PRO A 46 -20.83 3.33 9.92
N GLU A 47 -20.90 3.36 8.59
CA GLU A 47 -21.31 2.22 7.76
C GLU A 47 -20.16 1.24 7.43
N TRP A 48 -18.94 1.51 7.88
CA TRP A 48 -17.74 0.74 7.49
C TRP A 48 -17.85 -0.77 7.76
N LEU A 49 -18.23 -1.15 8.98
CA LEU A 49 -18.40 -2.57 9.33
C LEU A 49 -19.57 -3.21 8.60
N LEU A 50 -20.68 -2.48 8.45
CA LEU A 50 -21.86 -2.94 7.69
C LEU A 50 -21.46 -3.30 6.27
N LEU A 51 -20.73 -2.42 5.57
CA LEU A 51 -20.30 -2.62 4.20
C LEU A 51 -19.33 -3.80 4.05
N LEU A 52 -18.40 -3.99 4.99
CA LEU A 52 -17.50 -5.13 5.01
C LEU A 52 -18.26 -6.45 5.19
N VAL A 53 -19.18 -6.50 6.16
CA VAL A 53 -19.99 -7.68 6.45
C VAL A 53 -20.92 -7.99 5.28
N SER A 54 -21.61 -6.99 4.71
CA SER A 54 -22.46 -7.19 3.53
C SER A 54 -21.65 -7.73 2.35
N PHE A 55 -20.43 -7.23 2.13
CA PHE A 55 -19.57 -7.76 1.06
C PHE A 55 -19.15 -9.21 1.32
N PHE A 56 -18.77 -9.54 2.55
CA PHE A 56 -18.46 -10.91 2.98
C PHE A 56 -19.65 -11.86 2.73
N GLU A 57 -20.85 -11.47 3.18
CA GLU A 57 -22.03 -12.33 3.13
C GLU A 57 -22.60 -12.49 1.72
N ILE A 58 -22.65 -11.42 0.94
CA ILE A 58 -23.24 -11.41 -0.42
C ILE A 58 -22.28 -12.03 -1.43
N LYS A 59 -20.98 -11.64 -1.39
CA LYS A 59 -20.00 -12.08 -2.39
C LYS A 59 -19.27 -13.36 -2.00
N LYS A 60 -19.42 -13.83 -0.76
CA LYS A 60 -18.71 -15.01 -0.23
C LYS A 60 -17.17 -14.89 -0.41
N ILE A 61 -16.66 -13.66 -0.26
CA ILE A 61 -15.23 -13.33 -0.30
C ILE A 61 -14.70 -13.35 1.13
N HIS A 62 -13.66 -14.14 1.40
CA HIS A 62 -13.15 -14.40 2.74
C HIS A 62 -11.88 -13.61 3.10
N PHE A 63 -11.31 -12.89 2.14
CA PHE A 63 -10.23 -11.93 2.34
C PHE A 63 -10.55 -10.64 1.56
N ILE A 64 -10.85 -9.57 2.28
CA ILE A 64 -11.38 -8.32 1.75
C ILE A 64 -10.35 -7.22 1.98
N ALA A 65 -9.80 -6.69 0.89
CA ALA A 65 -9.12 -5.40 0.91
C ALA A 65 -10.10 -4.27 0.59
N ALA A 66 -9.88 -3.10 1.17
CA ALA A 66 -10.76 -1.96 0.98
C ALA A 66 -9.97 -0.63 0.90
N PRO A 67 -10.61 0.45 0.40
CA PRO A 67 -9.91 1.67 0.02
C PRO A 67 -9.33 2.41 1.22
N VAL A 68 -8.14 3.00 1.05
CA VAL A 68 -7.54 3.89 2.04
C VAL A 68 -7.20 5.22 1.37
N SER A 69 -7.48 6.32 2.05
CA SER A 69 -7.19 7.66 1.54
C SER A 69 -6.52 8.50 2.62
N PHE A 70 -5.59 9.36 2.23
CA PHE A 70 -5.14 10.39 3.14
C PHE A 70 -6.20 11.50 3.26
N TYR A 71 -6.13 12.35 4.28
CA TYR A 71 -7.05 13.50 4.47
C TYR A 71 -6.38 14.60 5.29
N LYS A 72 -7.02 15.78 5.35
CA LYS A 72 -6.56 16.98 6.08
C LYS A 72 -5.14 17.42 5.67
N GLU A 73 -4.85 17.34 4.37
CA GLU A 73 -3.59 17.75 3.78
C GLU A 73 -3.38 19.25 3.92
N LYS A 74 -2.22 19.64 4.44
CA LYS A 74 -1.88 21.04 4.74
C LYS A 74 -1.08 21.73 3.65
N ASN A 75 -0.35 20.96 2.84
CA ASN A 75 0.61 21.48 1.87
C ASN A 75 0.63 20.62 0.59
N ILE A 76 1.34 21.10 -0.43
CA ILE A 76 1.45 20.41 -1.73
C ILE A 76 2.06 19.01 -1.58
N PHE A 77 3.02 18.83 -0.66
CA PHE A 77 3.66 17.54 -0.42
C PHE A 77 2.69 16.51 0.17
N GLU A 78 1.82 16.91 1.10
CA GLU A 78 0.76 16.06 1.63
C GLU A 78 -0.31 15.76 0.57
N LYS A 79 -0.69 16.75 -0.25
CA LYS A 79 -1.61 16.54 -1.40
C LYS A 79 -1.03 15.55 -2.42
N PHE A 80 0.27 15.65 -2.69
CA PHE A 80 1.01 14.68 -3.52
C PHE A 80 0.90 13.27 -2.94
N GLN A 81 1.12 13.09 -1.64
CA GLN A 81 0.98 11.78 -0.99
C GLN A 81 -0.43 11.21 -1.15
N SER A 82 -1.46 12.06 -1.11
CA SER A 82 -2.86 11.66 -1.34
C SER A 82 -3.10 11.20 -2.76
N LEU A 83 -2.66 11.96 -3.77
CA LEU A 83 -2.76 11.55 -5.17
C LEU A 83 -2.02 10.24 -5.43
N ASP A 84 -0.82 10.11 -4.87
CA ASP A 84 0.01 8.91 -4.98
C ASP A 84 -0.68 7.68 -4.36
N LEU A 85 -1.20 7.80 -3.14
CA LEU A 85 -1.94 6.72 -2.49
C LEU A 85 -3.23 6.36 -3.25
N MET A 86 -3.95 7.36 -3.79
CA MET A 86 -5.14 7.11 -4.62
C MET A 86 -4.79 6.31 -5.88
N GLY A 87 -3.70 6.66 -6.56
CA GLY A 87 -3.20 5.90 -7.70
C GLY A 87 -2.87 4.46 -7.33
N MET A 88 -2.17 4.26 -6.20
CA MET A 88 -1.87 2.92 -5.67
C MET A 88 -3.13 2.12 -5.32
N MET A 89 -4.16 2.75 -4.74
CA MET A 89 -5.45 2.09 -4.45
C MET A 89 -6.20 1.72 -5.72
N GLY A 90 -6.14 2.57 -6.76
CA GLY A 90 -6.69 2.26 -8.07
C GLY A 90 -6.03 1.04 -8.71
N ALA A 91 -4.69 1.02 -8.72
CA ALA A 91 -3.91 -0.11 -9.21
C ALA A 91 -4.17 -1.38 -8.38
N THR A 92 -4.28 -1.26 -7.06
CA THR A 92 -4.59 -2.40 -6.16
C THR A 92 -5.98 -2.96 -6.42
N GLY A 93 -7.00 -2.12 -6.54
CA GLY A 93 -8.37 -2.56 -6.80
C GLY A 93 -8.51 -3.26 -8.16
N ALA A 94 -7.93 -2.68 -9.21
CA ALA A 94 -7.88 -3.32 -10.53
C ALA A 94 -7.00 -4.58 -10.52
N GLY A 95 -5.90 -4.53 -9.76
CA GLY A 95 -4.97 -5.60 -9.43
C GLY A 95 -5.63 -6.87 -8.93
N LEU A 96 -6.44 -6.70 -7.88
CA LEU A 96 -7.17 -7.80 -7.25
C LEU A 96 -8.29 -8.31 -8.15
N GLN A 97 -9.05 -7.42 -8.77
CA GLN A 97 -10.16 -7.81 -9.66
C GLN A 97 -9.71 -8.64 -10.86
N LEU A 98 -8.52 -8.37 -11.39
CA LEU A 98 -7.94 -9.07 -12.54
C LEU A 98 -6.96 -10.19 -12.14
N GLY A 99 -6.73 -10.44 -10.84
CA GLY A 99 -5.87 -11.52 -10.34
C GLY A 99 -4.38 -11.37 -10.70
N TRP A 100 -3.87 -10.14 -10.79
CA TRP A 100 -2.47 -9.86 -11.19
C TRP A 100 -1.66 -9.07 -10.16
N MET A 101 -2.31 -8.59 -9.09
CA MET A 101 -1.66 -7.91 -7.98
C MET A 101 -2.44 -8.12 -6.68
N HIS A 102 -1.85 -8.88 -5.76
CA HIS A 102 -2.39 -9.15 -4.42
C HIS A 102 -1.72 -8.21 -3.41
N SER A 103 -2.14 -6.95 -3.46
CA SER A 103 -1.72 -5.91 -2.52
C SER A 103 -2.90 -5.50 -1.65
N CYS A 104 -2.61 -5.05 -0.44
CA CYS A 104 -3.62 -4.52 0.48
C CYS A 104 -2.98 -3.54 1.45
N ASN A 105 -3.84 -2.87 2.22
CA ASN A 105 -3.43 -1.98 3.29
C ASN A 105 -4.04 -2.49 4.59
N GLY A 106 -3.20 -2.81 5.58
CA GLY A 106 -3.66 -3.30 6.88
C GLY A 106 -4.56 -2.32 7.66
N ALA A 107 -4.63 -1.04 7.24
CA ALA A 107 -5.57 -0.06 7.79
C ALA A 107 -7.03 -0.33 7.38
N ASN A 108 -7.27 -1.09 6.31
CA ASN A 108 -8.62 -1.40 5.84
C ASN A 108 -8.66 -2.80 5.22
N LEU A 109 -8.68 -3.79 6.11
CA LEU A 109 -8.61 -5.19 5.74
C LEU A 109 -9.58 -6.00 6.60
N ALA A 110 -10.25 -6.98 6.00
CA ALA A 110 -11.02 -7.97 6.72
C ALA A 110 -10.75 -9.37 6.18
N TYR A 111 -10.80 -10.38 7.03
CA TYR A 111 -10.68 -11.78 6.62
C TYR A 111 -11.40 -12.70 7.61
N SER A 112 -11.95 -13.81 7.13
CA SER A 112 -12.60 -14.75 8.03
C SER A 112 -11.58 -15.46 8.92
N LYS A 113 -11.94 -15.67 10.19
CA LYS A 113 -11.11 -16.42 11.15
C LYS A 113 -10.77 -17.82 10.63
N ALA A 114 -11.76 -18.51 10.06
CA ALA A 114 -11.55 -19.82 9.45
C ALA A 114 -10.47 -19.82 8.35
N LEU A 115 -10.48 -18.80 7.46
CA LEU A 115 -9.45 -18.66 6.44
C LEU A 115 -8.06 -18.41 7.05
N PHE A 116 -7.99 -17.56 8.09
CA PHE A 116 -6.73 -17.31 8.79
C PHE A 116 -6.16 -18.60 9.41
N ASP A 117 -7.00 -19.40 10.04
CA ASP A 117 -6.60 -20.68 10.63
C ASP A 117 -6.18 -21.68 9.53
N GLU A 118 -6.92 -21.76 8.42
CA GLU A 118 -6.66 -22.69 7.31
C GLU A 118 -5.32 -22.44 6.59
N ILE A 119 -4.87 -21.18 6.52
CA ILE A 119 -3.55 -20.80 5.97
C ILE A 119 -2.44 -20.77 7.03
N ASN A 120 -2.70 -21.29 8.24
CA ASN A 120 -1.81 -21.27 9.40
C ASN A 120 -1.34 -19.85 9.76
N GLY A 121 -2.24 -18.87 9.68
CA GLY A 121 -2.01 -17.49 10.10
C GLY A 121 -0.69 -16.89 9.61
N PHE A 122 0.12 -16.36 10.54
CA PHE A 122 1.45 -15.80 10.23
C PHE A 122 2.59 -16.81 10.34
N GLU A 123 2.30 -18.12 10.44
CA GLU A 123 3.35 -19.14 10.39
C GLU A 123 4.19 -18.99 9.11
N ASN A 124 5.50 -19.18 9.24
CA ASN A 124 6.52 -18.98 8.21
C ASN A 124 6.76 -17.52 7.75
N ILE A 125 5.99 -16.54 8.24
CA ILE A 125 6.21 -15.10 7.97
C ILE A 125 6.37 -14.25 9.23
N ASN A 126 6.28 -14.86 10.41
CA ASN A 126 6.44 -14.26 11.75
C ASN A 126 7.85 -13.71 12.04
N HIS A 127 8.88 -14.27 11.41
CA HIS A 127 10.26 -13.80 11.53
C HIS A 127 10.48 -12.42 10.87
N LEU A 128 9.61 -12.03 9.92
CA LEU A 128 9.65 -10.72 9.25
C LEU A 128 9.02 -9.64 10.15
N ALA A 129 9.72 -8.53 10.34
CA ALA A 129 9.30 -7.46 11.25
C ALA A 129 8.08 -6.65 10.74
N SER A 130 7.72 -6.77 9.47
CA SER A 130 6.57 -6.10 8.87
C SER A 130 5.94 -6.93 7.74
N GLY A 131 4.93 -6.38 7.08
CA GLY A 131 4.26 -7.00 5.92
C GLY A 131 3.10 -7.91 6.29
N ASP A 132 2.64 -7.84 7.54
CA ASP A 132 1.60 -8.71 8.10
C ASP A 132 0.35 -8.80 7.21
N ASP A 133 -0.05 -7.68 6.61
CA ASP A 133 -1.17 -7.52 5.69
C ASP A 133 -0.93 -8.20 4.33
N ILE A 134 0.08 -7.71 3.60
CA ILE A 134 0.37 -8.15 2.22
C ILE A 134 0.81 -9.62 2.21
N LEU A 135 1.64 -10.05 3.15
CA LEU A 135 2.14 -11.43 3.20
C LEU A 135 1.01 -12.42 3.51
N LEU A 136 0.06 -12.06 4.38
CA LEU A 136 -1.11 -12.88 4.65
C LEU A 136 -2.02 -12.98 3.42
N MET A 137 -2.20 -11.87 2.71
CA MET A 137 -2.95 -11.85 1.44
C MET A 137 -2.28 -12.73 0.38
N GLN A 138 -0.96 -12.67 0.24
CA GLN A 138 -0.22 -13.49 -0.73
C GLN A 138 -0.23 -14.97 -0.36
N LYS A 139 -0.14 -15.32 0.93
CA LYS A 139 -0.39 -16.71 1.40
C LYS A 139 -1.80 -17.19 1.03
N THR A 140 -2.79 -16.30 1.18
CA THR A 140 -4.16 -16.60 0.75
C THR A 140 -4.22 -16.80 -0.76
N ALA A 141 -3.61 -15.90 -1.54
CA ALA A 141 -3.65 -15.93 -3.00
C ALA A 141 -3.01 -17.18 -3.60
N ALA A 142 -1.97 -17.71 -2.94
CA ALA A 142 -1.31 -18.93 -3.34
C ALA A 142 -2.19 -20.20 -3.19
N ARG A 143 -3.21 -20.15 -2.33
CA ARG A 143 -4.06 -21.32 -2.03
C ARG A 143 -5.53 -21.15 -2.43
N PHE A 144 -6.05 -19.94 -2.28
CA PHE A 144 -7.46 -19.56 -2.46
C PHE A 144 -7.61 -18.18 -3.13
N PRO A 145 -7.07 -17.98 -4.35
CA PRO A 145 -7.13 -16.68 -5.03
C PRO A 145 -8.56 -16.18 -5.25
N GLU A 146 -9.53 -17.09 -5.45
CA GLU A 146 -10.95 -16.79 -5.64
C GLU A 146 -11.65 -16.27 -4.38
N LYS A 147 -11.03 -16.44 -3.21
CA LYS A 147 -11.56 -15.95 -1.93
C LYS A 147 -11.12 -14.53 -1.60
N ILE A 148 -10.35 -13.89 -2.47
CA ILE A 148 -9.84 -12.54 -2.29
C ILE A 148 -10.68 -11.56 -3.12
N GLY A 149 -11.01 -10.41 -2.55
CA GLY A 149 -11.73 -9.37 -3.27
C GLY A 149 -11.44 -7.97 -2.74
N PHE A 150 -11.79 -6.97 -3.55
CA PHE A 150 -11.68 -5.57 -3.20
C PHE A 150 -13.06 -4.93 -3.04
N LEU A 151 -13.36 -4.41 -1.85
CA LEU A 151 -14.60 -3.67 -1.58
C LEU A 151 -14.52 -2.28 -2.20
N LYS A 152 -14.92 -2.16 -3.47
CA LYS A 152 -14.98 -0.87 -4.19
C LYS A 152 -16.21 -0.05 -3.73
N ASN A 153 -16.12 0.57 -2.56
CA ASN A 153 -17.16 1.47 -2.04
C ASN A 153 -16.53 2.70 -1.35
N LYS A 154 -16.94 3.91 -1.75
CA LYS A 154 -16.42 5.17 -1.20
C LYS A 154 -16.67 5.29 0.30
N LYS A 155 -17.84 4.85 0.79
CA LYS A 155 -18.19 4.87 2.22
C LYS A 155 -17.38 3.88 3.05
N ALA A 156 -16.83 2.85 2.43
CA ALA A 156 -15.91 1.92 3.09
C ALA A 156 -14.46 2.45 3.15
N THR A 157 -14.19 3.66 2.67
CA THR A 157 -12.84 4.25 2.69
C THR A 157 -12.42 4.54 4.13
N VAL A 158 -11.22 4.08 4.48
CA VAL A 158 -10.56 4.46 5.73
C VAL A 158 -9.65 5.65 5.48
N PHE A 159 -9.72 6.63 6.37
CA PHE A 159 -8.93 7.84 6.28
C PHE A 159 -7.79 7.84 7.29
N THR A 160 -6.59 8.22 6.85
CA THR A 160 -5.41 8.38 7.73
C THR A 160 -4.59 9.59 7.33
N ARG A 161 -3.63 10.04 8.13
CA ARG A 161 -2.87 11.26 7.80
C ARG A 161 -1.63 10.96 6.95
N ALA A 162 -1.38 11.85 5.99
CA ALA A 162 -0.11 11.86 5.25
C ALA A 162 1.08 12.10 6.19
N LYS A 163 2.28 11.69 5.76
CA LYS A 163 3.49 11.91 6.56
C LYS A 163 3.91 13.38 6.49
N PRO A 164 4.18 14.02 7.65
CA PRO A 164 4.39 15.47 7.70
C PRO A 164 5.76 15.90 7.15
N THR A 165 6.71 14.98 7.03
CA THR A 165 8.09 15.30 6.62
C THR A 165 8.59 14.36 5.53
N ILE A 166 9.49 14.85 4.68
CA ILE A 166 10.13 14.07 3.61
C ILE A 166 10.85 12.84 4.19
N GLY A 167 11.57 13.00 5.30
CA GLY A 167 12.28 11.88 5.95
C GLY A 167 11.33 10.77 6.42
N SER A 168 10.18 11.13 7.01
CA SER A 168 9.19 10.14 7.45
C SER A 168 8.46 9.47 6.28
N PHE A 169 8.26 10.19 5.18
CA PHE A 169 7.75 9.65 3.92
C PHE A 169 8.74 8.67 3.27
N ILE A 170 10.00 9.05 3.08
CA ILE A 170 11.03 8.17 2.49
C ILE A 170 11.18 6.90 3.34
N ALA A 171 11.25 7.02 4.67
CA ALA A 171 11.32 5.86 5.56
C ALA A 171 10.09 4.95 5.48
N GLN A 172 8.91 5.50 5.18
CA GLN A 172 7.71 4.71 4.93
C GLN A 172 7.79 3.99 3.57
N ARG A 173 8.19 4.69 2.50
CA ARG A 173 8.26 4.13 1.14
C ARG A 173 9.34 3.07 0.99
N LEU A 174 10.50 3.28 1.60
CA LEU A 174 11.55 2.25 1.68
C LEU A 174 11.01 0.98 2.35
N ARG A 175 10.29 1.12 3.46
CA ARG A 175 9.68 -0.03 4.13
C ARG A 175 8.68 -0.76 3.25
N TRP A 176 7.88 -0.03 2.47
CA TRP A 176 6.94 -0.65 1.53
C TRP A 176 7.67 -1.39 0.42
N ALA A 177 8.72 -0.79 -0.16
CA ALA A 177 9.55 -1.43 -1.18
C ALA A 177 10.23 -2.71 -0.68
N THR A 178 10.77 -2.70 0.55
CA THR A 178 11.44 -3.88 1.13
C THR A 178 10.48 -5.03 1.43
N LYS A 179 9.20 -4.74 1.68
CA LYS A 179 8.18 -5.79 1.92
C LYS A 179 7.92 -6.62 0.66
N SER A 180 7.83 -5.96 -0.50
CA SER A 180 7.46 -6.60 -1.78
C SER A 180 8.50 -7.61 -2.28
N GLY A 181 9.76 -7.53 -1.82
CA GLY A 181 10.82 -8.45 -2.23
C GLY A 181 10.73 -9.87 -1.66
N GLN A 182 9.95 -10.09 -0.59
CA GLN A 182 9.87 -11.40 0.09
C GLN A 182 8.93 -12.40 -0.61
N TYR A 183 7.89 -11.89 -1.28
CA TYR A 183 6.95 -12.68 -2.09
C TYR A 183 6.65 -11.90 -3.38
N PRO A 184 7.59 -11.92 -4.33
CA PRO A 184 7.44 -11.15 -5.56
C PRO A 184 6.40 -11.82 -6.46
N GLU A 185 5.25 -11.19 -6.61
CA GLU A 185 4.37 -11.51 -7.73
C GLU A 185 4.98 -10.95 -9.01
N ARG A 186 5.25 -11.81 -9.99
CA ARG A 186 5.95 -11.43 -11.23
C ARG A 186 5.29 -10.25 -11.94
N LYS A 187 3.95 -10.26 -12.02
CA LYS A 187 3.16 -9.21 -12.69
C LYS A 187 3.24 -7.88 -11.94
N THR A 188 3.12 -7.89 -10.60
CA THR A 188 3.29 -6.68 -9.78
C THR A 188 4.71 -6.13 -9.87
N THR A 189 5.70 -7.02 -9.84
CA THR A 189 7.12 -6.65 -9.97
C THR A 189 7.40 -6.02 -11.33
N LEU A 190 6.86 -6.60 -12.41
CA LEU A 190 6.97 -6.05 -13.76
C LEU A 190 6.33 -4.66 -13.85
N LEU A 191 5.12 -4.48 -13.31
CA LEU A 191 4.44 -3.17 -13.29
C LEU A 191 5.29 -2.11 -12.58
N LEU A 192 5.80 -2.42 -11.38
CA LEU A 192 6.66 -1.52 -10.62
C LEU A 192 7.97 -1.22 -11.36
N ALA A 193 8.56 -2.22 -12.02
CA ALA A 193 9.76 -2.05 -12.84
C ALA A 193 9.51 -1.14 -14.05
N VAL A 194 8.39 -1.32 -14.76
CA VAL A 194 8.00 -0.45 -15.89
C VAL A 194 7.85 1.00 -15.41
N VAL A 195 7.14 1.24 -14.30
CA VAL A 195 7.00 2.59 -13.73
C VAL A 195 8.37 3.18 -13.34
N PHE A 196 9.24 2.38 -12.71
CA PHE A 196 10.59 2.79 -12.35
C PHE A 196 11.41 3.19 -13.59
N PHE A 197 11.48 2.33 -14.61
CA PHE A 197 12.27 2.59 -15.81
C PHE A 197 11.73 3.76 -16.64
N ILE A 198 10.42 3.97 -16.70
CA ILE A 198 9.83 5.16 -17.33
C ILE A 198 10.27 6.43 -16.57
N CYS A 199 10.22 6.42 -15.23
CA CYS A 199 10.67 7.57 -14.44
C CYS A 199 12.17 7.85 -14.64
N GLN A 200 13.00 6.79 -14.67
CA GLN A 200 14.43 6.91 -14.99
C GLN A 200 14.64 7.50 -16.38
N ALA A 201 13.96 6.98 -17.41
CA ALA A 201 14.12 7.42 -18.79
C ALA A 201 13.76 8.91 -18.96
N VAL A 202 12.70 9.38 -18.30
CA VAL A 202 12.32 10.80 -18.28
C VAL A 202 13.42 11.65 -17.65
N LEU A 203 13.96 11.26 -16.48
CA LEU A 203 15.01 12.05 -15.81
C LEU A 203 16.35 12.01 -16.57
N LEU A 204 16.74 10.85 -17.11
CA LEU A 204 17.97 10.70 -17.88
C LEU A 204 17.92 11.46 -19.21
N SER A 205 16.77 11.46 -19.90
CA SER A 205 16.59 12.27 -21.11
C SER A 205 16.62 13.77 -20.81
N LEU A 206 16.08 14.21 -19.67
CA LEU A 206 16.23 15.59 -19.21
C LEU A 206 17.69 15.95 -18.97
N LEU A 207 18.44 15.10 -18.25
CA LEU A 207 19.87 15.32 -18.02
C LEU A 207 20.65 15.34 -19.33
N ALA A 208 20.41 14.39 -20.24
CA ALA A 208 21.05 14.35 -21.55
C ALA A 208 20.72 15.59 -22.39
N ALA A 209 19.49 16.13 -22.31
CA ALA A 209 19.13 17.37 -23.00
C ALA A 209 20.00 18.56 -22.59
N LEU A 210 20.43 18.62 -21.32
CA LEU A 210 21.28 19.70 -20.81
C LEU A 210 22.72 19.64 -21.34
N PHE A 211 23.23 18.44 -21.65
CA PHE A 211 24.65 18.25 -22.03
C PHE A 211 24.88 17.86 -23.49
N MET A 212 23.88 17.25 -24.15
CA MET A 212 24.03 16.59 -25.45
C MET A 212 23.13 17.20 -26.55
N GLY A 213 22.40 18.28 -26.24
CA GLY A 213 21.68 19.10 -27.22
C GLY A 213 20.21 18.72 -27.47
N GLY A 214 19.60 19.41 -28.44
CA GLY A 214 18.13 19.48 -28.60
C GLY A 214 17.41 18.16 -28.89
N ARG A 215 18.06 17.16 -29.50
CA ARG A 215 17.44 15.84 -29.78
C ARG A 215 16.97 15.14 -28.50
N TRP A 216 17.78 15.23 -27.44
CA TRP A 216 17.42 14.69 -26.12
C TRP A 216 16.32 15.50 -25.45
N GLY A 217 16.25 16.81 -25.71
CA GLY A 217 15.14 17.66 -25.27
C GLY A 217 13.80 17.25 -25.89
N VAL A 218 13.78 16.91 -27.18
CA VAL A 218 12.58 16.36 -27.85
C VAL A 218 12.17 15.03 -27.24
N LEU A 219 13.12 14.13 -26.98
CA LEU A 219 12.85 12.85 -26.33
C LEU A 219 12.28 13.05 -24.90
N PHE A 220 12.87 13.95 -24.12
CA PHE A 220 12.37 14.30 -22.79
C PHE A 220 10.91 14.80 -22.86
N LEU A 221 10.62 15.75 -23.75
CA LEU A 221 9.28 16.30 -23.90
C LEU A 221 8.28 15.21 -24.32
N ALA A 222 8.66 14.31 -25.23
CA ALA A 222 7.82 13.20 -25.65
C ALA A 222 7.51 12.25 -24.48
N LEU A 223 8.53 11.76 -23.78
CA LEU A 223 8.37 10.84 -22.65
C LEU A 223 7.60 11.48 -21.49
N PHE A 224 7.95 12.71 -21.13
CA PHE A 224 7.29 13.46 -20.06
C PHE A 224 5.82 13.73 -20.39
N SER A 225 5.50 14.08 -21.64
CA SER A 225 4.12 14.33 -22.06
C SER A 225 3.29 13.06 -22.07
N ILE A 226 3.78 11.96 -22.67
CA ILE A 226 3.07 10.67 -22.68
C ILE A 226 2.77 10.22 -21.25
N LYS A 227 3.79 10.22 -20.39
CA LYS A 227 3.62 9.85 -18.98
C LYS A 227 2.64 10.77 -18.26
N SER A 228 2.80 12.09 -18.40
CA SER A 228 1.95 13.07 -17.70
C SER A 228 0.50 12.98 -18.14
N ILE A 229 0.23 12.76 -19.43
CA ILE A 229 -1.13 12.58 -19.95
C ILE A 229 -1.75 11.31 -19.36
N SER A 230 -1.04 10.17 -19.38
CA SER A 230 -1.53 8.92 -18.80
C SER A 230 -1.83 9.05 -17.31
N ASP A 231 -0.90 9.62 -16.54
CA ASP A 231 -1.08 9.85 -15.11
C ASP A 231 -2.21 10.84 -14.81
N TYR A 232 -2.37 11.89 -15.62
CA TYR A 232 -3.40 12.91 -15.40
C TYR A 232 -4.79 12.29 -15.51
N PHE A 233 -5.05 11.52 -16.56
CA PHE A 233 -6.35 10.87 -16.73
C PHE A 233 -6.60 9.82 -15.65
N PHE A 234 -5.60 9.00 -15.33
CA PHE A 234 -5.72 7.99 -14.28
C PHE A 234 -5.98 8.61 -12.91
N LEU A 235 -5.17 9.61 -12.50
CA LEU A 235 -5.32 10.27 -11.21
C LEU A 235 -6.58 11.11 -11.13
N ARG A 236 -7.03 11.72 -12.24
CA ARG A 236 -8.31 12.44 -12.28
C ARG A 236 -9.48 11.50 -12.01
N GLU A 237 -9.48 10.33 -12.64
CA GLU A 237 -10.49 9.30 -12.41
C GLU A 237 -10.48 8.85 -10.96
N MET A 238 -9.29 8.55 -10.41
CA MET A 238 -9.17 8.15 -9.01
C MET A 238 -9.59 9.26 -8.04
N ALA A 239 -9.17 10.51 -8.24
CA ALA A 239 -9.56 11.64 -7.41
C ALA A 239 -11.08 11.87 -7.45
N THR A 240 -11.70 11.74 -8.62
CA THR A 240 -13.17 11.84 -8.78
C THR A 240 -13.88 10.67 -8.09
N TRP A 241 -13.35 9.45 -8.23
CA TRP A 241 -13.88 8.28 -7.53
C TRP A 241 -13.77 8.44 -6.01
N PHE A 242 -12.67 8.95 -5.47
CA PHE A 242 -12.57 9.25 -4.04
C PHE A 242 -13.41 10.45 -3.59
N GLY A 243 -14.03 11.20 -4.52
CA GLY A 243 -14.83 12.39 -4.20
C GLY A 243 -13.98 13.61 -3.87
N ARG A 244 -12.74 13.66 -4.37
CA ARG A 244 -11.72 14.67 -4.03
C ARG A 244 -11.04 15.27 -5.28
N PRO A 245 -11.80 15.72 -6.31
CA PRO A 245 -11.23 16.24 -7.55
C PRO A 245 -10.32 17.47 -7.34
N GLY A 246 -10.55 18.25 -6.28
CA GLY A 246 -9.71 19.40 -5.94
C GLY A 246 -8.23 19.08 -5.66
N LEU A 247 -7.89 17.81 -5.37
CA LEU A 247 -6.49 17.39 -5.23
C LEU A 247 -5.71 17.50 -6.54
N MET A 248 -6.38 17.47 -7.70
CA MET A 248 -5.73 17.60 -9.01
C MET A 248 -5.05 18.97 -9.19
N SER A 249 -5.37 19.97 -8.38
CA SER A 249 -4.61 21.24 -8.31
C SER A 249 -3.13 21.02 -7.99
N ALA A 250 -2.78 19.94 -7.29
CA ALA A 250 -1.41 19.58 -6.96
C ALA A 250 -0.75 18.65 -8.01
N PHE A 251 -1.39 18.38 -9.15
CA PHE A 251 -0.91 17.39 -10.13
C PHE A 251 0.49 17.71 -10.66
N TRP A 252 0.75 18.93 -11.12
CA TRP A 252 2.05 19.28 -11.70
C TRP A 252 3.22 19.17 -10.71
N PRO A 253 3.13 19.72 -9.48
CA PRO A 253 4.12 19.44 -8.45
C PRO A 253 4.24 17.95 -8.13
N SER A 254 3.12 17.22 -8.12
CA SER A 254 3.09 15.78 -7.84
C SER A 254 3.82 14.96 -8.90
N GLN A 255 3.74 15.33 -10.18
CA GLN A 255 4.48 14.66 -11.25
C GLN A 255 5.98 14.72 -11.03
N TRP A 256 6.51 15.90 -10.70
CA TRP A 256 7.93 16.06 -10.38
C TRP A 256 8.34 15.28 -9.13
N LEU A 257 7.56 15.38 -8.04
CA LEU A 257 7.81 14.62 -6.83
C LEU A 257 7.80 13.11 -7.10
N HIS A 258 6.85 12.63 -7.93
CA HIS A 258 6.72 11.23 -8.33
C HIS A 258 7.95 10.73 -9.08
N LEU A 259 8.41 11.47 -10.09
CA LEU A 259 9.63 11.14 -10.85
C LEU A 259 10.85 11.00 -9.93
N LEU A 260 11.03 11.95 -9.02
CA LEU A 260 12.17 11.99 -8.10
C LEU A 260 12.11 10.86 -7.07
N TYR A 261 10.96 10.67 -6.40
CA TYR A 261 10.89 9.70 -5.32
C TYR A 261 10.89 8.25 -5.84
N ILE A 262 10.21 7.94 -6.95
CA ILE A 262 10.23 6.59 -7.53
C ILE A 262 11.66 6.21 -7.91
N THR A 263 12.39 7.15 -8.50
CA THR A 263 13.80 6.99 -8.84
C THR A 263 14.64 6.71 -7.60
N LEU A 264 14.51 7.56 -6.58
CA LEU A 264 15.24 7.41 -5.32
C LEU A 264 14.94 6.08 -4.62
N ILE A 265 13.66 5.75 -4.46
CA ILE A 265 13.21 4.55 -3.75
C ILE A 265 13.53 3.28 -4.55
N GLY A 266 13.45 3.30 -5.88
CA GLY A 266 13.81 2.15 -6.71
C GLY A 266 15.29 1.78 -6.57
N TRP A 267 16.19 2.77 -6.56
CA TRP A 267 17.61 2.54 -6.28
C TRP A 267 17.86 2.12 -4.83
N MET A 268 17.34 2.87 -3.86
CA MET A 268 17.56 2.59 -2.45
C MET A 268 16.93 1.27 -2.00
N GLY A 269 15.78 0.87 -2.55
CA GLY A 269 15.10 -0.38 -2.20
C GLY A 269 15.89 -1.62 -2.58
N ASN A 270 16.70 -1.55 -3.65
CA ASN A 270 17.60 -2.63 -4.06
C ASN A 270 18.87 -2.71 -3.19
N ILE A 271 19.27 -1.61 -2.55
CA ILE A 271 20.50 -1.51 -1.76
C ILE A 271 20.22 -1.74 -0.25
N VAL A 272 19.10 -1.23 0.24
CA VAL A 272 18.75 -1.21 1.66
C VAL A 272 18.03 -2.53 2.03
N LYS A 273 18.81 -3.55 2.39
CA LYS A 273 18.29 -4.83 2.92
C LYS A 273 17.91 -4.80 4.41
N LYS A 274 18.18 -3.70 5.12
CA LYS A 274 17.91 -3.51 6.56
C LYS A 274 17.42 -2.10 6.80
N TYR A 275 16.33 -1.92 7.55
CA TYR A 275 15.79 -0.59 7.88
C TYR A 275 15.59 -0.42 9.39
N LYS A 276 15.60 0.83 9.87
CA LYS A 276 15.27 1.17 11.26
C LYS A 276 13.74 1.23 11.44
N TRP A 277 13.22 0.42 12.36
CA TRP A 277 11.81 0.40 12.72
C TRP A 277 11.62 0.59 14.22
N LYS A 278 10.97 1.69 14.62
CA LYS A 278 10.69 2.04 16.02
C LYS A 278 11.94 1.86 16.92
N GLY A 279 13.08 2.41 16.49
CA GLY A 279 14.35 2.35 17.23
C GLY A 279 15.16 1.05 17.08
N ARG A 280 14.68 0.04 16.33
CA ARG A 280 15.37 -1.25 16.15
C ARG A 280 15.84 -1.44 14.71
N ASN A 281 17.01 -2.07 14.52
CA ASN A 281 17.44 -2.53 13.20
C ASN A 281 16.71 -3.83 12.87
N VAL A 282 15.94 -3.84 11.78
CA VAL A 282 15.19 -5.02 11.34
C VAL A 282 15.57 -5.39 9.90
N ARG A 283 15.52 -6.68 9.60
CA ARG A 283 15.56 -7.24 8.24
C ARG A 283 14.13 -7.34 7.71
#